data_AF-A0A839ICD3-F1
#
_entry.id   AF-A0A839ICD3-F1
#
_cell.length_a   1.000
_cell.length_b   1.000
_cell.length_c   1.000
_cell.angle_alpha   90.00
_cell.angle_beta   90.00
_cell.angle_gamma   90.00
#
_symmetry.space_group_name_H-M   'P 1'
#
loop_
_entity.id
_entity.type
_entity.pdbx_description
1 polymer ?
#
loop_
_entity_poly.entity_id
_entity_poly.type
_entity_poly.pdbx_seq_one_letter_code
_entity_poly.pdbx_strand_id
1 'polypeptide(L)'
;MSYVGSMEGDIYSHCWFYESARRSFEYEGYGDTCGGITGIALTAFMVESYLNLSCKLIFDWHTRSNKILDHPPKDLYELIDKVPKSSNIHERVAIAYGYKEQFYSLIKEFELTLNGRKKETFNKINKMKSFYEIDDKLRFSPKVKFKALSEMLYIDVEMKNEHQKLIERLFTLRNTLAHGRSEFVKRAVIIESENAESKFSSATIPSVKANWQIDCTSENAKVMFNEACNVIKLLSLLAFDNEYPFMMPTQIGAFSKG
;
A
#
# COMPACT_ATOMS: atom_id res chain seq x y z
N MET A 1 -22.56 -4.42 -40.54
CA MET A 1 -21.72 -5.46 -39.92
C MET A 1 -21.29 -4.94 -38.56
N SER A 2 -21.69 -5.59 -37.49
CA SER A 2 -21.31 -5.24 -36.11
C SER A 2 -20.43 -6.34 -35.52
N TYR A 3 -19.62 -6.03 -34.53
CA TYR A 3 -18.93 -7.02 -33.72
C TYR A 3 -19.48 -6.94 -32.30
N VAL A 4 -19.73 -8.10 -31.68
CA VAL A 4 -20.16 -8.21 -30.29
C VAL A 4 -19.08 -8.95 -29.51
N GLY A 5 -18.67 -8.41 -28.38
CA GLY A 5 -17.63 -8.99 -27.55
C GLY A 5 -17.68 -8.57 -26.09
N SER A 6 -16.84 -9.22 -25.29
CA SER A 6 -16.66 -8.97 -23.87
C SER A 6 -15.18 -8.73 -23.55
N MET A 7 -14.90 -7.89 -22.54
CA MET A 7 -13.57 -7.75 -21.96
C MET A 7 -13.59 -8.12 -20.48
N GLU A 8 -12.56 -8.81 -20.04
CA GLU A 8 -12.34 -9.18 -18.64
C GLU A 8 -10.88 -8.94 -18.23
N GLY A 9 -10.68 -8.63 -16.96
CA GLY A 9 -9.35 -8.39 -16.41
C GLY A 9 -9.42 -7.76 -15.03
N ASP A 10 -8.36 -7.94 -14.25
CA ASP A 10 -8.21 -7.30 -12.95
C ASP A 10 -7.95 -5.79 -13.11
N ILE A 11 -8.55 -4.97 -12.26
CA ILE A 11 -8.27 -3.53 -12.19
C ILE A 11 -7.60 -3.23 -10.86
N TYR A 12 -6.33 -2.84 -10.92
CA TYR A 12 -5.52 -2.54 -9.75
C TYR A 12 -5.46 -1.04 -9.50
N SER A 13 -6.19 -0.58 -8.49
CA SER A 13 -6.31 0.86 -8.20
C SER A 13 -4.99 1.49 -7.73
N HIS A 14 -4.09 0.74 -7.11
CA HIS A 14 -2.77 1.27 -6.72
C HIS A 14 -1.94 1.69 -7.93
N CYS A 15 -2.06 1.02 -9.08
CA CYS A 15 -1.38 1.43 -10.32
C CYS A 15 -1.90 2.78 -10.83
N TRP A 16 -3.21 3.01 -10.74
CA TRP A 16 -3.82 4.30 -11.08
C TRP A 16 -3.40 5.42 -10.14
N PHE A 17 -3.35 5.14 -8.84
CA PHE A 17 -2.87 6.12 -7.86
C PHE A 17 -1.37 6.42 -8.02
N TYR A 18 -0.55 5.42 -8.34
CA TYR A 18 0.86 5.59 -8.68
C TYR A 18 1.04 6.56 -9.88
N GLU A 19 0.36 6.29 -10.99
CA GLU A 19 0.43 7.14 -12.19
C GLU A 19 -0.11 8.54 -11.91
N SER A 20 -1.18 8.66 -11.13
CA SER A 20 -1.75 9.95 -10.76
C SER A 20 -0.79 10.76 -9.89
N ALA A 21 -0.16 10.14 -8.88
CA ALA A 21 0.82 10.79 -8.03
C ALA A 21 2.04 11.23 -8.85
N ARG A 22 2.60 10.34 -9.68
CA ARG A 22 3.74 10.65 -10.56
C ARG A 22 3.45 11.87 -11.43
N ARG A 23 2.31 11.88 -12.13
CA ARG A 23 1.90 13.00 -12.99
C ARG A 23 1.62 14.28 -12.21
N SER A 24 1.17 14.17 -10.96
CA SER A 24 0.94 15.36 -10.12
C SER A 24 2.24 16.10 -9.80
N PHE A 25 3.37 15.38 -9.65
CA PHE A 25 4.68 16.00 -9.45
C PHE A 25 5.29 16.59 -10.72
N GLU A 26 4.81 16.19 -11.89
CA GLU A 26 5.25 16.70 -13.19
C GLU A 26 4.44 17.93 -13.64
N TYR A 27 3.30 18.20 -13.00
CA TYR A 27 2.42 19.31 -13.38
C TYR A 27 2.76 20.59 -12.62
N GLU A 28 3.36 21.56 -13.32
CA GLU A 28 3.80 22.84 -12.75
C GLU A 28 2.63 23.73 -12.26
N GLY A 29 1.42 23.54 -12.80
CA GLY A 29 0.27 24.41 -12.52
C GLY A 29 -0.34 24.26 -11.12
N TYR A 30 0.10 23.30 -10.31
CA TYR A 30 -0.37 23.17 -8.93
C TYR A 30 0.28 24.18 -7.97
N GLY A 31 1.51 24.61 -8.26
CA GLY A 31 2.36 25.26 -7.25
C GLY A 31 2.80 24.30 -6.14
N ASP A 32 3.78 24.73 -5.34
CA ASP A 32 4.56 23.85 -4.45
C ASP A 32 3.70 23.08 -3.43
N THR A 33 2.92 23.78 -2.60
CA THR A 33 2.18 23.15 -1.50
C THR A 33 0.95 22.39 -1.98
N CYS A 34 0.18 22.91 -2.94
CA CYS A 34 -0.99 22.21 -3.46
C CYS A 34 -0.58 20.93 -4.22
N GLY A 35 0.53 20.99 -4.98
CA GLY A 35 1.12 19.83 -5.63
C GLY A 35 1.54 18.78 -4.61
N GLY A 36 2.22 19.18 -3.54
CA GLY A 36 2.63 18.25 -2.47
C GLY A 36 1.45 17.66 -1.68
N ILE A 37 0.38 18.42 -1.39
CA ILE A 37 -0.86 17.89 -0.77
C ILE A 37 -1.46 16.79 -1.66
N THR A 38 -1.63 17.07 -2.95
CA THR A 38 -2.17 16.10 -3.92
C THR A 38 -1.27 14.88 -4.02
N GLY A 39 0.03 15.06 -4.12
CA GLY A 39 1.02 13.97 -4.18
C GLY A 39 0.98 13.06 -2.95
N ILE A 40 0.95 13.64 -1.74
CA ILE A 40 0.84 12.88 -0.48
C ILE A 40 -0.48 12.11 -0.41
N ALA A 41 -1.60 12.75 -0.74
CA ALA A 41 -2.91 12.10 -0.70
C ALA A 41 -2.98 10.89 -1.66
N LEU A 42 -2.53 11.07 -2.89
CA LEU A 42 -2.47 10.00 -3.90
C LEU A 42 -1.49 8.88 -3.49
N THR A 43 -0.34 9.24 -2.90
CA THR A 43 0.61 8.26 -2.36
C THR A 43 -0.02 7.41 -1.25
N ALA A 44 -0.77 8.03 -0.33
CA ALA A 44 -1.46 7.30 0.73
C ALA A 44 -2.53 6.34 0.16
N PHE A 45 -3.30 6.76 -0.84
CA PHE A 45 -4.27 5.89 -1.52
C PHE A 45 -3.61 4.74 -2.29
N MET A 46 -2.47 5.02 -2.95
CA MET A 46 -1.66 4.00 -3.61
C MET A 46 -1.22 2.93 -2.62
N VAL A 47 -0.60 3.34 -1.50
CA VAL A 47 -0.13 2.42 -0.46
C VAL A 47 -1.30 1.64 0.13
N GLU A 48 -2.38 2.30 0.54
CA GLU A 48 -3.55 1.62 1.12
C GLU A 48 -4.14 0.59 0.17
N SER A 49 -4.31 0.94 -1.11
CA SER A 49 -4.78 0.00 -2.13
C SER A 49 -3.84 -1.20 -2.29
N TYR A 50 -2.53 -0.98 -2.31
CA TYR A 50 -1.58 -2.07 -2.44
C TYR A 50 -1.54 -3.00 -1.23
N LEU A 51 -1.64 -2.45 -0.01
CA LEU A 51 -1.75 -3.24 1.22
C LEU A 51 -3.04 -4.08 1.21
N ASN A 52 -4.14 -3.50 0.76
CA ASN A 52 -5.42 -4.20 0.60
C ASN A 52 -5.32 -5.36 -0.40
N LEU A 53 -4.69 -5.12 -1.56
CA LEU A 53 -4.44 -6.16 -2.56
C LEU A 53 -3.54 -7.25 -2.01
N SER A 54 -2.45 -6.88 -1.34
CA SER A 54 -1.48 -7.82 -0.78
C SER A 54 -2.14 -8.76 0.22
N CYS A 55 -2.89 -8.20 1.18
CA CYS A 55 -3.63 -8.99 2.15
C CYS A 55 -4.66 -9.89 1.45
N LYS A 56 -5.41 -9.39 0.45
CA LYS A 56 -6.37 -10.21 -0.33
C LYS A 56 -5.69 -11.40 -1.00
N LEU A 57 -4.56 -11.18 -1.69
CA LEU A 57 -3.85 -12.25 -2.40
C LEU A 57 -3.25 -13.29 -1.45
N ILE A 58 -2.70 -12.86 -0.30
CA ILE A 58 -2.21 -13.79 0.73
C ILE A 58 -3.37 -14.58 1.35
N PHE A 59 -4.52 -13.93 1.57
CA PHE A 59 -5.70 -14.58 2.13
C PHE A 59 -6.25 -15.67 1.20
N ASP A 60 -6.22 -15.42 -0.11
CA ASP A 60 -6.69 -16.32 -1.16
C ASP A 60 -5.58 -17.28 -1.63
N TRP A 61 -5.05 -18.06 -0.70
CA TRP A 61 -4.05 -19.08 -1.01
C TRP A 61 -4.60 -20.16 -1.97
N HIS A 62 -5.92 -20.38 -2.02
CA HIS A 62 -6.53 -21.36 -2.90
C HIS A 62 -6.37 -20.95 -4.38
N THR A 63 -6.68 -19.71 -4.73
CA THR A 63 -6.46 -19.21 -6.10
C THR A 63 -4.98 -19.22 -6.47
N ARG A 64 -4.07 -18.94 -5.52
CA ARG A 64 -2.62 -19.06 -5.75
C ARG A 64 -2.20 -20.50 -6.06
N SER A 65 -2.70 -21.47 -5.30
CA SER A 65 -2.48 -22.88 -5.58
C SER A 65 -3.02 -23.30 -6.95
N ASN A 66 -4.21 -22.83 -7.33
CA ASN A 66 -4.79 -23.10 -8.66
C ASN A 66 -3.87 -22.61 -9.78
N LYS A 67 -3.33 -21.39 -9.67
CA LYS A 67 -2.42 -20.84 -10.69
C LYS A 67 -1.18 -21.69 -10.90
N ILE A 68 -0.62 -22.26 -9.83
CA ILE A 68 0.51 -23.19 -9.92
C ILE A 68 0.07 -24.51 -10.57
N LEU A 69 -1.12 -25.01 -10.26
CA LEU A 69 -1.65 -26.26 -10.86
C LEU A 69 -1.98 -26.10 -12.35
N ASP A 70 -2.47 -24.92 -12.76
CA ASP A 70 -2.76 -24.60 -14.16
C ASP A 70 -1.48 -24.49 -15.00
N HIS A 71 -0.38 -24.04 -14.38
CA HIS A 71 0.94 -23.87 -15.02
C HIS A 71 2.05 -24.47 -14.14
N PRO A 72 2.12 -25.80 -14.04
CA PRO A 72 2.97 -26.47 -13.06
C PRO A 72 4.45 -26.33 -13.41
N PRO A 73 5.29 -25.85 -12.47
CA PRO A 73 6.73 -25.86 -12.64
C PRO A 73 7.26 -27.30 -12.58
N LYS A 74 8.46 -27.52 -13.13
CA LYS A 74 9.04 -28.87 -13.31
C LYS A 74 9.24 -29.62 -11.98
N ASP A 75 9.48 -28.90 -10.90
CA ASP A 75 9.76 -29.40 -9.55
C ASP A 75 8.50 -29.56 -8.69
N LEU A 76 7.31 -29.25 -9.20
CA LEU A 76 6.06 -29.26 -8.44
C LEU A 76 5.84 -30.59 -7.69
N TYR A 77 5.95 -31.72 -8.41
CA TYR A 77 5.69 -33.05 -7.84
C TYR A 77 6.71 -33.42 -6.76
N GLU A 78 7.98 -33.05 -6.94
CA GLU A 78 9.04 -33.26 -5.94
C GLU A 78 8.78 -32.47 -4.65
N LEU A 79 8.23 -31.26 -4.78
CA LEU A 79 7.89 -30.42 -3.64
C LEU A 79 6.66 -30.92 -2.89
N ILE A 80 5.56 -31.24 -3.59
CA ILE A 80 4.32 -31.68 -2.94
C ILE A 80 4.43 -33.08 -2.32
N ASP A 81 5.30 -33.97 -2.83
CA ASP A 81 5.48 -35.33 -2.28
C ASP A 81 6.17 -35.35 -0.92
N LYS A 82 6.82 -34.24 -0.53
CA LYS A 82 7.33 -34.02 0.83
C LYS A 82 6.22 -33.64 1.82
N VAL A 83 5.03 -33.29 1.33
CA VAL A 83 3.87 -32.90 2.15
C VAL A 83 2.96 -34.10 2.40
N PRO A 84 2.39 -34.27 3.62
CA PRO A 84 1.51 -35.39 3.93
C PRO A 84 0.36 -35.58 2.91
N LYS A 85 0.20 -36.82 2.43
CA LYS A 85 -0.82 -37.18 1.43
C LYS A 85 -2.27 -37.15 1.96
N SER A 86 -2.46 -36.92 3.25
CA SER A 86 -3.77 -36.77 3.88
C SER A 86 -4.50 -35.47 3.49
N SER A 87 -3.76 -34.47 3.03
CA SER A 87 -4.30 -33.18 2.58
C SER A 87 -4.65 -33.20 1.08
N ASN A 88 -5.63 -32.39 0.68
CA ASN A 88 -5.99 -32.26 -0.74
C ASN A 88 -4.86 -31.60 -1.56
N ILE A 89 -4.91 -31.71 -2.90
CA ILE A 89 -3.84 -31.23 -3.77
C ILE A 89 -3.56 -29.72 -3.62
N HIS A 90 -4.60 -28.89 -3.53
CA HIS A 90 -4.45 -27.43 -3.37
C HIS A 90 -3.75 -27.07 -2.07
N GLU A 91 -4.09 -27.78 -1.00
CA GLU A 91 -3.49 -27.62 0.32
C GLU A 91 -2.03 -28.08 0.32
N ARG A 92 -1.71 -29.20 -0.36
CA ARG A 92 -0.34 -29.68 -0.51
C ARG A 92 0.52 -28.66 -1.27
N VAL A 93 -0.01 -28.08 -2.35
CA VAL A 93 0.66 -26.98 -3.07
C VAL A 93 0.84 -25.76 -2.17
N ALA A 94 -0.19 -25.36 -1.42
CA ALA A 94 -0.12 -24.20 -0.55
C ALA A 94 0.95 -24.34 0.55
N ILE A 95 1.13 -25.56 1.10
CA ILE A 95 2.19 -25.86 2.07
C ILE A 95 3.56 -25.86 1.39
N ALA A 96 3.68 -26.55 0.25
CA ALA A 96 4.95 -26.67 -0.47
C ALA A 96 5.55 -25.32 -0.88
N TYR A 97 4.70 -24.35 -1.24
CA TYR A 97 5.12 -23.00 -1.64
C TYR A 97 5.00 -21.95 -0.51
N GLY A 98 4.71 -22.36 0.73
CA GLY A 98 4.67 -21.46 1.88
C GLY A 98 3.44 -20.54 1.95
N TYR A 99 2.46 -20.69 1.06
CA TYR A 99 1.26 -19.84 1.01
C TYR A 99 0.37 -20.05 2.23
N LYS A 100 0.33 -21.28 2.75
CA LYS A 100 -0.48 -21.62 3.91
C LYS A 100 0.10 -21.03 5.20
N GLU A 101 1.41 -21.04 5.33
CA GLU A 101 2.16 -20.41 6.41
C GLU A 101 1.97 -18.88 6.38
N GLN A 102 2.05 -18.26 5.19
CA GLN A 102 1.75 -16.84 5.01
C GLN A 102 0.31 -16.52 5.45
N PHE A 103 -0.66 -17.29 5.00
CA PHE A 103 -2.07 -17.13 5.37
C PHE A 103 -2.28 -17.15 6.90
N TYR A 104 -1.75 -18.18 7.58
CA TYR A 104 -1.91 -18.29 9.03
C TYR A 104 -1.17 -17.20 9.79
N SER A 105 0.03 -16.82 9.33
CA SER A 105 0.80 -15.73 9.94
C SER A 105 0.04 -14.41 9.84
N LEU A 106 -0.52 -14.09 8.67
CA LEU A 106 -1.34 -12.90 8.46
C LEU A 106 -2.57 -12.87 9.36
N ILE A 107 -3.30 -14.00 9.47
CA ILE A 107 -4.46 -14.12 10.37
C ILE A 107 -4.07 -13.88 11.82
N LYS A 108 -2.97 -14.49 12.26
CA LYS A 108 -2.46 -14.35 13.63
C LYS A 108 -2.16 -12.89 13.94
N GLU A 109 -1.45 -12.19 13.06
CA GLU A 109 -1.13 -10.78 13.26
C GLU A 109 -2.37 -9.89 13.31
N PHE A 110 -3.37 -10.13 12.46
CA PHE A 110 -4.64 -9.41 12.56
C PHE A 110 -5.35 -9.71 13.88
N GLU A 111 -5.43 -10.98 14.31
CA GLU A 111 -6.07 -11.37 15.56
C GLU A 111 -5.44 -10.68 16.78
N LEU A 112 -4.11 -10.53 16.81
CA LEU A 112 -3.38 -9.84 17.87
C LEU A 112 -3.75 -8.36 18.00
N THR A 113 -4.22 -7.73 16.93
CA THR A 113 -4.65 -6.31 16.94
C THR A 113 -6.10 -6.10 17.36
N LEU A 114 -6.88 -7.19 17.48
CA LEU A 114 -8.32 -7.13 17.75
C LEU A 114 -8.63 -7.49 19.20
N ASN A 115 -9.60 -6.77 19.78
CA ASN A 115 -10.09 -7.01 21.13
C ASN A 115 -11.62 -7.13 21.17
N GLY A 116 -12.13 -7.80 22.21
CA GLY A 116 -13.57 -7.94 22.48
C GLY A 116 -14.38 -8.43 21.27
N ARG A 117 -15.51 -7.76 21.01
CA ARG A 117 -16.46 -8.14 19.94
C ARG A 117 -15.83 -8.21 18.55
N LYS A 118 -14.81 -7.38 18.26
CA LYS A 118 -14.12 -7.43 16.95
C LYS A 118 -13.33 -8.73 16.80
N LYS A 119 -12.64 -9.17 17.85
CA LYS A 119 -11.90 -10.45 17.85
C LYS A 119 -12.84 -11.65 17.69
N GLU A 120 -13.94 -11.66 18.44
CA GLU A 120 -14.96 -12.71 18.29
C GLU A 120 -15.55 -12.76 16.88
N THR A 121 -15.81 -11.58 16.28
CA THR A 121 -16.32 -11.48 14.91
C THR A 121 -15.30 -12.04 13.93
N PHE A 122 -14.03 -11.61 14.03
CA PHE A 122 -12.95 -12.09 13.17
C PHE A 122 -12.81 -13.62 13.22
N ASN A 123 -12.78 -14.21 14.42
CA ASN A 123 -12.62 -15.65 14.60
C ASN A 123 -13.77 -16.47 14.01
N LYS A 124 -14.96 -15.86 13.85
CA LYS A 124 -16.10 -16.50 13.17
C LYS A 124 -15.99 -16.44 11.65
N ILE A 125 -15.48 -15.33 11.10
CA ILE A 125 -15.55 -15.06 9.64
C ILE A 125 -14.26 -15.36 8.88
N ASN A 126 -13.11 -15.45 9.55
CA ASN A 126 -11.80 -15.55 8.90
C ASN A 126 -11.55 -16.83 8.08
N LYS A 127 -12.39 -17.86 8.22
CA LYS A 127 -12.35 -19.09 7.40
C LYS A 127 -13.41 -19.15 6.30
N MET A 128 -14.37 -18.23 6.31
CA MET A 128 -15.58 -18.31 5.48
C MET A 128 -15.69 -17.17 4.47
N LYS A 129 -15.01 -16.06 4.74
CA LYS A 129 -15.17 -14.80 4.00
C LYS A 129 -13.88 -14.40 3.32
N SER A 130 -14.02 -13.67 2.21
CA SER A 130 -12.88 -13.03 1.55
C SER A 130 -12.26 -11.96 2.44
N PHE A 131 -10.99 -11.62 2.18
CA PHE A 131 -10.32 -10.56 2.94
C PHE A 131 -11.10 -9.23 2.89
N TYR A 132 -11.65 -8.84 1.73
CA TYR A 132 -12.40 -7.59 1.62
C TYR A 132 -13.68 -7.59 2.44
N GLU A 133 -14.45 -8.68 2.49
CA GLU A 133 -15.62 -8.77 3.36
C GLU A 133 -15.25 -8.65 4.85
N ILE A 134 -14.11 -9.22 5.24
CA ILE A 134 -13.58 -9.14 6.60
C ILE A 134 -13.14 -7.70 6.91
N ASP A 135 -12.37 -7.08 6.02
CA ASP A 135 -11.86 -5.72 6.18
C ASP A 135 -12.99 -4.68 6.15
N ASP A 136 -14.00 -4.84 5.31
CA ASP A 136 -15.18 -3.97 5.32
C ASP A 136 -15.92 -4.02 6.66
N LYS A 137 -15.95 -5.20 7.30
CA LYS A 137 -16.61 -5.38 8.58
C LYS A 137 -15.80 -4.87 9.76
N LEU A 138 -14.49 -5.08 9.76
CA LEU A 138 -13.62 -4.81 10.91
C LEU A 138 -12.86 -3.48 10.80
N ARG A 139 -12.67 -3.00 9.57
CA ARG A 139 -11.95 -1.79 9.16
C ARG A 139 -10.54 -1.77 9.70
N PHE A 140 -9.68 -2.66 9.20
CA PHE A 140 -8.27 -2.63 9.58
C PHE A 140 -7.63 -1.38 8.99
N SER A 141 -6.93 -0.61 9.83
CA SER A 141 -6.24 0.59 9.35
C SER A 141 -5.07 0.19 8.44
N PRO A 142 -4.65 1.06 7.50
CA PRO A 142 -3.48 0.79 6.68
C PRO A 142 -2.21 0.51 7.49
N LYS A 143 -2.05 1.17 8.64
CA LYS A 143 -0.95 0.92 9.58
C LYS A 143 -0.97 -0.52 10.12
N VAL A 144 -2.14 -1.04 10.48
CA VAL A 144 -2.31 -2.43 10.94
C VAL A 144 -2.03 -3.43 9.82
N LYS A 145 -2.52 -3.16 8.60
CA LYS A 145 -2.26 -4.01 7.43
C LYS A 145 -0.76 -4.07 7.11
N PHE A 146 -0.09 -2.92 7.08
CA PHE A 146 1.35 -2.87 6.87
C PHE A 146 2.10 -3.65 7.96
N LYS A 147 1.77 -3.42 9.24
CA LYS A 147 2.41 -4.14 10.35
C LYS A 147 2.26 -5.67 10.17
N ALA A 148 1.05 -6.15 9.91
CA ALA A 148 0.80 -7.57 9.73
C ALA A 148 1.59 -8.17 8.56
N LEU A 149 1.66 -7.45 7.43
CA LEU A 149 2.48 -7.84 6.29
C LEU A 149 3.98 -7.80 6.62
N SER A 150 4.44 -6.79 7.34
CA SER A 150 5.85 -6.61 7.64
C SER A 150 6.37 -7.63 8.64
N GLU A 151 5.59 -8.01 9.65
CA GLU A 151 5.94 -9.08 10.59
C GLU A 151 6.06 -10.44 9.89
N MET A 152 5.28 -10.66 8.83
CA MET A 152 5.30 -11.89 8.06
C MET A 152 6.46 -11.94 7.06
N LEU A 153 6.80 -10.81 6.42
CA LEU A 153 7.68 -10.78 5.25
C LEU A 153 9.12 -10.34 5.56
N TYR A 154 9.32 -9.46 6.54
CA TYR A 154 10.63 -8.85 6.77
C TYR A 154 11.49 -9.74 7.66
N ILE A 155 12.70 -10.03 7.19
CA ILE A 155 13.75 -10.68 7.99
C ILE A 155 14.57 -9.61 8.73
N ASP A 156 14.86 -8.50 8.05
CA ASP A 156 15.61 -7.37 8.62
C ASP A 156 14.70 -6.51 9.52
N VAL A 157 14.98 -6.54 10.83
CA VAL A 157 14.22 -5.81 11.85
C VAL A 157 14.43 -4.30 11.77
N GLU A 158 15.62 -3.83 11.37
CA GLU A 158 15.92 -2.41 11.26
C GLU A 158 15.13 -1.81 10.09
N MET A 159 15.23 -2.44 8.91
CA MET A 159 14.47 -2.05 7.73
C MET A 159 12.96 -2.10 7.97
N LYS A 160 12.48 -3.14 8.68
CA LYS A 160 11.07 -3.26 9.08
C LYS A 160 10.62 -2.03 9.88
N ASN A 161 11.40 -1.64 10.89
CA ASN A 161 11.07 -0.53 11.77
C ASN A 161 11.12 0.82 11.03
N GLU A 162 12.09 1.01 10.14
CA GLU A 162 12.19 2.19 9.29
C GLU A 162 10.96 2.33 8.38
N HIS A 163 10.62 1.29 7.64
CA HIS A 163 9.46 1.30 6.76
C HIS A 163 8.14 1.45 7.54
N GLN A 164 8.04 0.86 8.74
CA GLN A 164 6.86 1.07 9.59
C GLN A 164 6.72 2.54 9.99
N LYS A 165 7.81 3.22 10.39
CA LYS A 165 7.78 4.66 10.69
C LYS A 165 7.40 5.50 9.47
N LEU A 166 7.90 5.15 8.29
CA LEU A 166 7.54 5.82 7.04
C LEU A 166 6.03 5.71 6.76
N ILE A 167 5.48 4.50 6.81
CA ILE A 167 4.05 4.27 6.58
C ILE A 167 3.21 4.96 7.67
N GLU A 168 3.66 4.94 8.92
CA GLU A 168 3.01 5.66 10.01
C GLU A 168 3.01 7.17 9.76
N ARG A 169 4.12 7.75 9.29
CA ARG A 169 4.24 9.17 8.92
C ARG A 169 3.29 9.52 7.79
N LEU A 170 3.28 8.74 6.69
CA LEU A 170 2.41 8.95 5.54
C LEU A 170 0.92 9.02 5.93
N PHE A 171 0.43 8.02 6.66
CA PHE A 171 -0.98 7.99 7.05
C PHE A 171 -1.32 9.00 8.15
N THR A 172 -0.36 9.40 8.98
CA THR A 172 -0.56 10.50 9.93
C THR A 172 -0.73 11.82 9.19
N LEU A 173 0.15 12.11 8.22
CA LEU A 173 0.06 13.30 7.39
C LEU A 173 -1.23 13.35 6.58
N ARG A 174 -1.60 12.25 5.90
CA ARG A 174 -2.89 12.14 5.19
C ARG A 174 -4.07 12.41 6.10
N ASN A 175 -4.07 11.91 7.33
CA ASN A 175 -5.17 12.16 8.27
C ASN A 175 -5.20 13.62 8.75
N THR A 176 -4.05 14.24 8.97
CA THR A 176 -3.97 15.69 9.25
C THR A 176 -4.60 16.50 8.13
N LEU A 177 -4.29 16.17 6.87
CA LEU A 177 -4.88 16.79 5.69
C LEU A 177 -6.39 16.55 5.60
N ALA A 178 -6.83 15.29 5.75
CA ALA A 178 -8.24 14.90 5.64
C ALA A 178 -9.14 15.55 6.70
N HIS A 179 -8.60 15.84 7.88
CA HIS A 179 -9.33 16.50 8.96
C HIS A 179 -9.23 18.04 8.94
N GLY A 180 -8.55 18.62 7.94
CA GLY A 180 -8.47 20.07 7.75
C GLY A 180 -7.98 20.82 8.99
N ARG A 181 -7.05 20.23 9.76
CA ARG A 181 -6.63 20.79 11.04
C ARG A 181 -5.90 22.12 10.84
N SER A 182 -6.49 23.20 11.35
CA SER A 182 -5.78 24.45 11.58
C SER A 182 -4.81 24.27 12.74
N GLU A 183 -3.63 24.85 12.64
CA GLU A 183 -2.63 24.82 13.70
C GLU A 183 -2.13 26.23 14.01
N PHE A 184 -1.82 26.45 15.29
CA PHE A 184 -1.18 27.68 15.75
C PHE A 184 0.34 27.51 15.65
N VAL A 185 0.97 28.32 14.82
CA VAL A 185 2.42 28.29 14.62
C VAL A 185 3.03 29.58 15.16
N LYS A 186 3.96 29.44 16.11
CA LYS A 186 4.75 30.55 16.64
C LYS A 186 6.20 30.34 16.26
N ARG A 187 6.77 31.27 15.49
CA ARG A 187 8.18 31.24 15.10
C ARG A 187 8.83 32.59 15.45
N ALA A 188 9.93 32.55 16.19
CA ALA A 188 10.78 33.71 16.34
C ALA A 188 11.60 33.90 15.06
N VAL A 189 11.67 35.12 14.56
CA VAL A 189 12.46 35.48 13.38
C VAL A 189 13.37 36.62 13.77
N ILE A 190 14.66 36.49 13.45
CA ILE A 190 15.63 37.57 13.54
C ILE A 190 15.92 37.99 12.09
N ILE A 191 15.68 39.27 11.77
CA ILE A 191 15.99 39.84 10.46
C ILE A 191 17.23 40.69 10.66
N GLU A 192 18.36 40.19 10.18
CA GLU A 192 19.63 40.91 10.20
C GLU A 192 19.64 41.91 9.02
N SER A 193 19.98 43.17 9.30
CA SER A 193 20.14 44.20 8.27
C SER A 193 21.63 44.40 8.01
N GLU A 194 22.06 44.19 6.77
CA GLU A 194 23.47 44.35 6.38
C GLU A 194 23.97 45.81 6.50
N ASN A 195 23.06 46.80 6.52
CA ASN A 195 23.38 48.21 6.70
C ASN A 195 22.39 48.90 7.65
N ALA A 196 22.86 49.81 8.51
CA ALA A 196 22.03 50.57 9.45
C ALA A 196 20.99 51.49 8.75
N GLU A 197 21.19 51.79 7.46
CA GLU A 197 20.32 52.63 6.64
C GLU A 197 19.31 51.82 5.80
N SER A 198 19.39 50.49 5.82
CA SER A 198 18.47 49.65 5.03
C SER A 198 17.05 49.73 5.63
N LYS A 199 16.08 50.17 4.82
CA LYS A 199 14.68 50.24 5.24
C LYS A 199 14.13 48.83 5.30
N PHE A 200 13.62 48.46 6.48
CA PHE A 200 12.85 47.24 6.68
C PHE A 200 11.78 47.09 5.59
N SER A 201 11.80 45.97 4.86
CA SER A 201 10.80 45.63 3.86
C SER A 201 9.90 44.55 4.41
N SER A 202 8.58 44.72 4.30
CA SER A 202 7.63 43.65 4.67
C SER A 202 7.83 42.38 3.83
N ALA A 203 8.47 42.48 2.65
CA ALA A 203 8.81 41.34 1.82
C ALA A 203 9.92 40.45 2.40
N THR A 204 10.71 40.93 3.36
CA THR A 204 11.75 40.11 4.02
C THR A 204 11.21 39.33 5.22
N ILE A 205 9.94 39.50 5.58
CA ILE A 205 9.30 38.72 6.63
C ILE A 205 8.93 37.34 6.06
N PRO A 206 9.51 36.24 6.56
CA PRO A 206 9.17 34.91 6.08
C PRO A 206 7.71 34.57 6.44
N SER A 207 7.01 33.91 5.53
CA SER A 207 5.66 33.41 5.79
C SER A 207 5.68 32.38 6.92
N VAL A 208 4.75 32.48 7.87
CA VAL A 208 4.48 31.41 8.83
C VAL A 208 3.86 30.24 8.09
N LYS A 209 4.41 29.04 8.25
CA LYS A 209 3.92 27.83 7.59
C LYS A 209 3.45 26.79 8.59
N ALA A 210 2.35 26.17 8.20
CA ALA A 210 1.90 24.83 8.52
C ALA A 210 3.04 23.82 8.78
N ASN A 211 3.11 23.03 9.85
CA ASN A 211 3.97 21.84 9.87
C ASN A 211 3.59 20.91 8.71
N TRP A 212 2.29 20.69 8.50
CA TRP A 212 1.81 19.93 7.35
C TRP A 212 2.10 20.62 6.01
N GLN A 213 2.20 21.96 5.95
CA GLN A 213 2.61 22.68 4.73
C GLN A 213 4.09 22.46 4.41
N ILE A 214 4.93 22.31 5.44
CA ILE A 214 6.35 21.96 5.28
C ILE A 214 6.47 20.51 4.79
N ASP A 215 5.74 19.58 5.40
CA ASP A 215 5.73 18.18 4.96
C ASP A 215 5.16 18.00 3.54
N CYS A 216 4.25 18.89 3.11
CA CYS A 216 3.63 18.88 1.79
C CYS A 216 4.27 19.85 0.80
N THR A 217 5.56 20.17 0.94
CA THR A 217 6.30 20.74 -0.21
C THR A 217 6.42 19.67 -1.31
N SER A 218 6.54 20.09 -2.57
CA SER A 218 6.68 19.19 -3.71
C SER A 218 7.91 18.28 -3.57
N GLU A 219 9.01 18.82 -3.02
CA GLU A 219 10.22 18.05 -2.72
C GLU A 219 9.96 16.95 -1.68
N ASN A 220 9.42 17.31 -0.52
CA ASN A 220 9.16 16.35 0.57
C ASN A 220 8.11 15.31 0.18
N ALA A 221 7.08 15.73 -0.55
CA ALA A 221 6.05 14.82 -1.07
C ALA A 221 6.61 13.83 -2.09
N LYS A 222 7.53 14.27 -2.96
CA LYS A 222 8.21 13.40 -3.93
C LYS A 222 9.15 12.39 -3.25
N VAL A 223 9.85 12.81 -2.20
CA VAL A 223 10.66 11.90 -1.35
C VAL A 223 9.76 10.82 -0.75
N MET A 224 8.68 11.22 -0.06
CA MET A 224 7.70 10.29 0.53
C MET A 224 7.11 9.32 -0.51
N PHE A 225 6.78 9.82 -1.71
CA PHE A 225 6.29 8.99 -2.81
C PHE A 225 7.31 7.93 -3.24
N ASN A 226 8.57 8.32 -3.46
CA ASN A 226 9.62 7.40 -3.89
C ASN A 226 9.92 6.34 -2.81
N GLU A 227 10.00 6.75 -1.55
CA GLU A 227 10.21 5.85 -0.42
C GLU A 227 9.04 4.86 -0.30
N ALA A 228 7.79 5.34 -0.39
CA ALA A 228 6.60 4.48 -0.40
C ALA A 228 6.58 3.50 -1.58
N CYS A 229 7.05 3.94 -2.76
CA CYS A 229 7.18 3.06 -3.91
C CYS A 229 8.20 1.93 -3.66
N ASN A 230 9.31 2.22 -3.01
CA ASN A 230 10.31 1.22 -2.64
C ASN A 230 9.76 0.21 -1.64
N VAL A 231 8.98 0.66 -0.66
CA VAL A 231 8.28 -0.24 0.27
C VAL A 231 7.34 -1.19 -0.48
N ILE A 232 6.54 -0.68 -1.42
CA ILE A 232 5.63 -1.50 -2.23
C ILE A 232 6.40 -2.52 -3.08
N LYS A 233 7.49 -2.10 -3.74
CA LYS A 233 8.37 -3.00 -4.52
C LYS A 233 8.92 -4.13 -3.66
N LEU A 234 9.42 -3.80 -2.47
CA LEU A 234 9.94 -4.80 -1.55
C LEU A 234 8.85 -5.76 -1.08
N LEU A 235 7.67 -5.25 -0.69
CA LEU A 235 6.53 -6.10 -0.32
C LEU A 235 6.11 -7.02 -1.46
N SER A 236 6.07 -6.50 -2.69
CA SER A 236 5.74 -7.24 -3.91
C SER A 236 6.70 -8.39 -4.16
N LEU A 237 8.00 -8.09 -4.07
CA LEU A 237 9.05 -9.08 -4.26
C LEU A 237 8.98 -10.17 -3.18
N LEU A 238 8.91 -9.79 -1.90
CA LEU A 238 8.91 -10.73 -0.78
C LEU A 238 7.65 -11.62 -0.74
N ALA A 239 6.48 -11.07 -1.08
CA ALA A 239 5.22 -11.82 -0.98
C ALA A 239 4.88 -12.63 -2.24
N PHE A 240 5.24 -12.10 -3.42
CA PHE A 240 4.72 -12.55 -4.70
C PHE A 240 5.78 -12.77 -5.78
N ASP A 241 7.07 -12.53 -5.49
CA ASP A 241 8.15 -12.57 -6.47
C ASP A 241 7.88 -11.67 -7.70
N ASN A 242 7.23 -10.52 -7.47
CA ASN A 242 6.84 -9.59 -8.52
C ASN A 242 7.66 -8.29 -8.45
N GLU A 243 8.54 -8.09 -9.43
CA GLU A 243 9.39 -6.89 -9.55
C GLU A 243 8.64 -5.64 -10.02
N TYR A 244 7.45 -5.79 -10.61
CA TYR A 244 6.72 -4.71 -11.28
C TYR A 244 5.32 -4.49 -10.69
N PRO A 245 5.19 -4.12 -9.39
CA PRO A 245 3.88 -3.96 -8.74
C PRO A 245 3.01 -2.85 -9.32
N PHE A 246 3.58 -1.90 -10.08
CA PHE A 246 2.86 -0.76 -10.67
C PHE A 246 2.45 -0.99 -12.12
N MET A 247 2.72 -2.18 -12.69
CA MET A 247 2.28 -2.52 -14.03
C MET A 247 0.83 -2.99 -14.00
N MET A 248 -0.01 -2.42 -14.86
CA MET A 248 -1.40 -2.87 -15.03
C MET A 248 -1.40 -4.28 -15.63
N PRO A 249 -2.21 -5.21 -15.11
CA PRO A 249 -2.31 -6.55 -15.66
C PRO A 249 -2.96 -6.53 -17.05
N THR A 250 -2.64 -7.53 -17.86
CA THR A 250 -3.23 -7.70 -19.19
C THR A 250 -4.74 -7.92 -19.09
N GLN A 251 -5.49 -7.23 -19.95
CA GLN A 251 -6.93 -7.45 -20.14
C GLN A 251 -7.17 -8.36 -21.33
N ILE A 252 -8.12 -9.28 -21.21
CA ILE A 252 -8.47 -10.24 -22.26
C ILE A 252 -9.79 -9.81 -22.88
N GLY A 253 -9.82 -9.71 -24.20
CA GLY A 253 -11.02 -9.39 -24.97
C GLY A 253 -11.38 -10.53 -25.92
N ALA A 254 -12.66 -10.89 -25.98
CA ALA A 254 -13.20 -11.85 -26.93
C ALA A 254 -14.27 -11.18 -27.78
N PHE A 255 -14.13 -11.23 -29.12
CA PHE A 255 -15.04 -10.57 -30.06
C PHE A 255 -15.50 -11.54 -31.15
N SER A 256 -16.76 -11.43 -31.53
CA SER A 256 -17.40 -12.21 -32.59
C SER A 256 -18.17 -11.30 -33.54
N LYS A 257 -18.34 -11.74 -34.80
CA LYS A 257 -19.03 -10.97 -35.84
C LYS A 257 -20.55 -11.17 -35.70
N GLY A 258 -21.29 -10.08 -35.63
CA GLY A 258 -22.76 -10.03 -35.56
C GLY A 258 -23.41 -9.58 -36.86
#